data_AF-A0A538BFY2-F1
#
_entry.id   AF-A0A538BFY2-F1
#
_cell.length_a   1.000
_cell.length_b   1.000
_cell.length_c   1.000
_cell.angle_alpha   90.00
_cell.angle_beta   90.00
_cell.angle_gamma   90.00
#
_symmetry.space_group_name_H-M   'P 1'
#
loop_
_entity.id
_entity.type
_entity.pdbx_description
1 polymer ?
#
loop_
_entity_poly.entity_id
_entity_poly.type
_entity_poly.pdbx_seq_one_letter_code
_entity_poly.pdbx_strand_id
1 'polypeptide(L)'
;MRIKGTCKRCGREFFADQVIASGGRCPWDGQPFTADYALVLVDALKAAQVFGTRLERALEEIADIHPAFTLDRDSVLGALDRSVASLEQNLVRQG
;
A
#
# COMPACT_ATOMS: atom_id res chain seq x y z
N MET A 1 -5.47 6.84 3.76
CA MET A 1 -5.24 6.05 2.54
C MET A 1 -5.68 4.58 2.72
N ARG A 2 -6.35 3.99 1.73
CA ARG A 2 -6.68 2.54 1.71
C ARG A 2 -6.04 1.85 0.51
N ILE A 3 -5.20 0.84 0.78
CA ILE A 3 -4.51 0.07 -0.26
C ILE A 3 -5.42 -1.07 -0.71
N LYS A 4 -5.66 -1.17 -2.02
CA LYS A 4 -6.44 -2.22 -2.67
C LYS A 4 -5.55 -3.06 -3.59
N GLY A 5 -5.78 -4.35 -3.64
CA GLY A 5 -5.15 -5.27 -4.58
C GLY A 5 -6.12 -6.35 -5.07
N THR A 6 -5.67 -7.21 -5.97
CA THR A 6 -6.48 -8.31 -6.53
C THR A 6 -5.73 -9.62 -6.36
N CYS A 7 -6.40 -10.64 -5.83
CA CYS A 7 -5.78 -11.95 -5.69
C CYS A 7 -5.62 -12.60 -7.08
N LYS A 8 -4.38 -12.94 -7.45
CA LYS A 8 -4.09 -13.63 -8.71
C LYS A 8 -4.71 -15.03 -8.84
N ARG A 9 -5.04 -15.67 -7.71
CA ARG A 9 -5.61 -17.04 -7.70
C ARG A 9 -7.13 -17.05 -7.85
N CYS A 10 -7.86 -16.30 -7.04
CA CYS A 10 -9.33 -16.28 -7.10
C CYS A 10 -9.94 -15.06 -7.81
N GLY A 11 -9.13 -14.12 -8.29
CA GLY A 11 -9.56 -12.95 -9.06
C GLY A 11 -10.31 -11.86 -8.27
N ARG A 12 -10.50 -12.05 -6.96
CA ARG A 12 -11.26 -11.11 -6.13
C ARG A 12 -10.38 -9.98 -5.58
N GLU A 13 -10.94 -8.78 -5.54
CA GLU A 13 -10.33 -7.61 -4.93
C GLU A 13 -10.28 -7.76 -3.41
N PHE A 14 -9.23 -7.21 -2.78
CA PHE A 14 -9.08 -7.17 -1.34
C PHE A 14 -8.48 -5.82 -0.91
N PHE A 15 -8.72 -5.47 0.34
CA PHE A 15 -8.00 -4.38 1.01
C PHE A 15 -6.86 -4.92 1.85
N ALA A 16 -5.77 -4.16 1.97
CA ALA A 16 -4.62 -4.51 2.78
C ALA A 16 -5.00 -4.86 4.23
N ASP A 17 -5.97 -4.16 4.84
CA ASP A 17 -6.49 -4.45 6.18
C ASP A 17 -7.02 -5.89 6.32
N GLN A 18 -7.69 -6.39 5.28
CA GLN A 18 -8.23 -7.76 5.27
C GLN A 18 -7.11 -8.79 5.21
N VAL A 19 -6.04 -8.50 4.45
CA VAL A 19 -4.86 -9.36 4.36
C VAL A 19 -4.08 -9.36 5.67
N ILE A 20 -3.90 -8.20 6.30
CA ILE A 20 -3.29 -8.06 7.62
C ILE A 20 -4.07 -8.88 8.64
N ALA A 21 -5.40 -8.74 8.69
CA ALA A 21 -6.25 -9.49 9.61
C ALA A 21 -6.18 -11.01 9.39
N SER A 22 -5.95 -11.45 8.15
CA SER A 22 -5.80 -12.87 7.80
C SER A 22 -4.38 -13.42 7.96
N GLY A 23 -3.42 -12.60 8.40
CA GLY A 23 -2.02 -13.01 8.55
C GLY A 23 -1.28 -13.24 7.24
N GLY A 24 -1.56 -12.45 6.20
CA GLY A 24 -0.86 -12.56 4.90
C GLY A 24 -1.50 -13.55 3.93
N ARG A 25 -2.76 -13.95 4.20
CA ARG A 25 -3.54 -14.83 3.34
C ARG A 25 -4.53 -14.03 2.50
N CYS A 26 -5.01 -14.63 1.42
CA CYS A 26 -6.16 -14.10 0.72
C CYS A 26 -7.40 -14.25 1.62
N PRO A 27 -8.16 -13.18 1.89
CA PRO A 27 -9.33 -13.23 2.76
C PRO A 27 -10.46 -14.08 2.18
N TRP A 28 -10.35 -14.49 0.92
CA TRP A 28 -11.42 -15.13 0.19
C TRP A 28 -11.22 -16.60 -0.14
N ASP A 29 -9.97 -17.02 -0.40
CA ASP A 29 -9.62 -18.41 -0.73
C ASP A 29 -8.72 -19.05 0.35
N GLY A 30 -8.29 -18.26 1.35
CA GLY A 30 -7.46 -18.73 2.48
C GLY A 30 -6.01 -19.05 2.13
N GLN A 31 -5.62 -18.94 0.85
CA GLN A 31 -4.28 -19.28 0.40
C GLN A 31 -3.29 -18.17 0.76
N PRO A 32 -2.06 -18.51 1.20
CA PRO A 32 -1.06 -17.53 1.60
C PRO A 32 -0.50 -16.82 0.37
N PHE A 33 -0.44 -15.47 0.38
CA PHE A 33 0.09 -14.69 -0.77
C PHE A 33 1.58 -14.94 -1.03
N THR A 34 2.30 -15.42 -0.02
CA THR A 34 3.69 -15.84 -0.09
C THR A 34 3.88 -17.05 0.82
N ALA A 35 4.69 -18.03 0.39
CA ALA A 35 4.91 -19.27 1.13
C ALA A 35 5.66 -19.01 2.46
N ASP A 36 6.76 -18.27 2.39
CA ASP A 36 7.71 -18.14 3.51
C ASP A 36 7.77 -16.72 4.11
N TYR A 37 7.19 -15.72 3.44
CA TYR A 37 7.37 -14.31 3.80
C TYR A 37 6.09 -13.62 4.30
N ALA A 38 5.15 -14.38 4.87
CA ALA A 38 3.84 -13.86 5.28
C ALA A 38 3.95 -12.71 6.30
N LEU A 39 4.86 -12.84 7.28
CA LEU A 39 5.11 -11.79 8.27
C LEU A 39 5.64 -10.51 7.62
N VAL A 40 6.62 -10.63 6.73
CA VAL A 40 7.20 -9.48 6.00
C VAL A 40 6.14 -8.76 5.19
N LEU A 41 5.25 -9.51 4.51
CA LEU A 41 4.14 -8.94 3.76
C LEU A 41 3.17 -8.17 4.68
N VAL A 42 2.77 -8.78 5.80
CA VAL A 42 1.83 -8.15 6.75
C VAL A 42 2.42 -6.87 7.33
N ASP A 43 3.68 -6.90 7.76
CA ASP A 43 4.35 -5.74 8.34
C ASP A 43 4.51 -4.62 7.31
N ALA A 44 4.90 -4.95 6.07
CA ALA A 44 5.02 -3.98 5.00
C ALA A 44 3.67 -3.33 4.65
N LEU A 45 2.60 -4.12 4.53
CA LEU A 45 1.25 -3.60 4.26
C LEU A 45 0.75 -2.70 5.39
N LYS A 46 0.96 -3.12 6.65
CA LYS A 46 0.59 -2.34 7.82
C LYS A 46 1.34 -1.00 7.86
N ALA A 47 2.65 -1.04 7.64
CA ALA A 47 3.48 0.17 7.58
C ALA A 47 3.00 1.10 6.46
N ALA A 48 2.79 0.59 5.24
CA ALA A 48 2.34 1.39 4.11
C ALA A 48 1.00 2.10 4.39
N GLN A 49 0.03 1.43 5.00
CA GLN A 49 -1.26 2.06 5.34
C GLN A 49 -1.13 3.12 6.43
N VAL A 50 -0.37 2.82 7.50
CA VAL A 50 -0.19 3.73 8.64
C VAL A 50 0.56 4.98 8.19
N PHE A 51 1.70 4.83 7.51
CA PHE A 51 2.52 5.96 7.10
C PHE A 51 1.89 6.76 5.95
N GLY A 52 1.22 6.09 4.99
CA GLY A 52 0.49 6.79 3.94
C GLY A 52 -0.65 7.64 4.48
N THR A 53 -1.42 7.14 5.45
CA THR A 53 -2.48 7.92 6.11
C THR A 53 -1.93 9.07 6.94
N ARG A 54 -0.76 8.89 7.59
CA ARG A 54 -0.09 9.98 8.32
C ARG A 54 0.41 11.07 7.38
N LEU A 55 0.98 10.70 6.22
CA LEU A 55 1.41 11.65 5.20
C LEU A 55 0.24 12.47 4.68
N GLU A 56 -0.86 11.81 4.32
CA GLU A 56 -2.11 12.46 3.85
C GLU A 56 -2.59 13.52 4.86
N ARG A 57 -2.71 13.16 6.14
CA ARG A 57 -3.11 14.09 7.20
C ARG A 57 -2.11 15.23 7.42
N ALA A 58 -0.82 14.95 7.40
CA ALA A 58 0.19 16.01 7.57
C ALA A 58 0.13 17.04 6.43
N LEU A 59 -0.14 16.59 5.20
CA LEU A 59 -0.33 17.50 4.06
C LEU A 59 -1.62 18.34 4.19
N GLU A 60 -2.70 17.75 4.71
CA GLU A 60 -3.94 18.47 5.04
C GLU A 60 -3.70 19.54 6.13
N GLU A 61 -3.05 19.16 7.24
CA GLU A 61 -2.71 20.07 8.34
C GLU A 61 -1.81 21.24 7.87
N ILE A 62 -0.84 20.95 6.99
CA ILE A 62 0.01 21.98 6.37
C ILE A 62 -0.84 22.90 5.48
N ALA A 63 -1.80 22.37 4.72
CA ALA A 63 -2.65 23.19 3.87
C ALA A 63 -3.55 24.13 4.69
N ASP A 64 -4.07 23.66 5.82
CA ASP A 64 -4.98 24.40 6.71
C ASP A 64 -4.33 25.63 7.36
N ILE A 65 -3.00 25.63 7.52
CA ILE A 65 -2.26 26.78 8.09
C ILE A 65 -1.82 27.81 7.04
N HIS A 66 -2.17 27.62 5.77
CA HIS A 66 -1.87 28.54 4.65
C HIS A 66 -0.41 29.06 4.60
N PRO A 67 0.59 28.17 4.47
CA PRO A 67 1.99 28.53 4.58
C PRO A 67 2.49 29.30 3.34
N ALA A 68 3.46 30.18 3.54
CA ALA A 68 4.05 31.00 2.49
C ALA A 68 5.17 30.27 1.72
N PHE A 69 4.87 29.08 1.18
CA PHE A 69 5.77 28.35 0.28
C PHE A 69 5.00 27.65 -0.84
N THR A 70 5.71 27.26 -1.90
CA THR A 70 5.20 26.41 -2.98
C THR A 70 5.65 24.97 -2.78
N LEU A 71 4.73 24.01 -2.86
CA LEU A 71 5.06 22.59 -2.86
C LEU A 71 5.39 22.14 -4.29
N ASP A 72 6.54 21.50 -4.48
CA ASP A 72 6.80 20.72 -5.69
C ASP A 72 6.06 19.40 -5.60
N ARG A 73 4.97 19.27 -6.37
CA ARG A 73 4.12 18.07 -6.40
C ARG A 73 4.89 16.80 -6.79
N ASP A 74 5.84 16.90 -7.71
CA ASP A 74 6.54 15.73 -8.24
C ASP A 74 7.58 15.20 -7.26
N SER A 75 8.09 16.05 -6.37
CA SER A 75 8.95 15.63 -5.26
C SER A 75 8.26 14.64 -4.31
N VAL A 76 6.94 14.73 -4.16
CA VAL A 76 6.13 13.83 -3.31
C VAL A 76 5.54 12.69 -4.15
N LEU A 77 4.73 13.04 -5.15
CA LEU A 77 3.98 12.03 -5.90
C LEU A 77 4.86 11.21 -6.83
N GLY A 78 5.90 11.80 -7.42
CA GLY A 78 6.83 11.06 -8.28
C GLY A 78 7.62 9.99 -7.51
N ALA A 79 7.92 10.21 -6.23
CA ALA A 79 8.56 9.20 -5.39
C ALA A 79 7.62 8.03 -5.07
N LEU A 80 6.36 8.32 -4.78
CA LEU A 80 5.33 7.31 -4.56
C LEU A 80 5.06 6.51 -5.83
N ASP A 81 4.91 7.18 -6.98
CA ASP A 81 4.64 6.57 -8.28
C ASP A 81 5.74 5.57 -8.68
N ARG A 82 7.01 5.96 -8.56
CA ARG A 82 8.15 5.05 -8.82
C ARG A 82 8.13 3.81 -7.92
N SER A 83 7.75 3.98 -6.65
CA SER A 83 7.69 2.88 -5.69
C SER A 83 6.55 1.91 -6.01
N VAL A 84 5.37 2.44 -6.39
CA VAL A 84 4.22 1.64 -6.84
C VAL A 84 4.53 0.91 -8.14
N ALA A 85 5.10 1.59 -9.13
CA ALA A 85 5.47 0.99 -10.41
C ALA A 85 6.48 -0.17 -10.22
N SER A 86 7.46 -0.02 -9.33
CA SER A 86 8.40 -1.10 -8.98
C SER A 86 7.68 -2.30 -8.34
N LEU A 87 6.73 -2.05 -7.44
CA LEU A 87 5.92 -3.11 -6.83
C LEU A 87 5.09 -3.84 -7.89
N GLU A 88 4.38 -3.12 -8.76
CA GLU A 88 3.55 -3.72 -9.81
C GLU A 88 4.37 -4.59 -10.78
N GLN A 89 5.54 -4.11 -11.21
CA GLN A 89 6.45 -4.89 -12.06
C GLN A 89 6.87 -6.21 -11.40
N ASN A 90 7.17 -6.18 -10.11
CA ASN A 90 7.54 -7.39 -9.36
C ASN A 90 6.35 -8.31 -9.12
N LEU A 91 5.16 -7.75 -8.89
CA LEU A 91 3.94 -8.52 -8.77
C LEU A 91 3.66 -9.26 -10.08
N VAL A 92 3.79 -8.62 -11.25
CA VAL A 92 3.64 -9.27 -12.57
C VAL A 92 4.53 -10.50 -12.68
N ARG A 93 5.81 -10.40 -12.31
CA ARG A 93 6.80 -11.50 -12.38
C ARG A 93 6.47 -12.71 -11.49
N GLN A 94 5.63 -12.55 -10.47
CA GLN A 94 5.27 -13.63 -9.54
C GLN A 94 4.01 -14.42 -9.95
N GLY A 95 3.40 -14.14 -11.11
CA GLY A 95 2.29 -14.94 -11.66
C GLY A 95 2.72 -15.63 -12.94
#